data_AF-A0A3A0FKQ2-F1
#
_entry.id   AF-A0A3A0FKQ2-F1
#
_cell.length_a   1.000
_cell.length_b   1.000
_cell.length_c   1.000
_cell.angle_alpha   90.00
_cell.angle_beta   90.00
_cell.angle_gamma   90.00
#
_symmetry.space_group_name_H-M   'P 1'
#
loop_
_entity.id
_entity.type
_entity.pdbx_description
1 polymer ?
#
loop_
_entity_poly.entity_id
_entity_poly.type
_entity_poly.pdbx_seq_one_letter_code
_entity_poly.pdbx_strand_id
1 'polypeptide(L)'
;MNADGTFPERLPCPLTDDEVRQRGELLAMTLAEIAEIEEEFALERQRIRGEIKRRRERARGLTGEVSTRTEIREVACVRRILPDDERVEIVRVDTGEVVRTRPLTPEERQEALFPSIGPPLAGPNARLPVNREHERGRD
;
A
#
# COMPACT_ATOMS: atom_id res chain seq x y z
N MET A 1 -17.09 -53.78 42.62
CA MET A 1 -16.25 -54.06 43.80
C MET A 1 -15.24 -55.10 43.39
N ASN A 2 -13.96 -54.77 43.43
CA ASN A 2 -12.91 -55.76 43.20
C ASN A 2 -12.89 -56.74 44.40
N ALA A 3 -12.51 -58.00 44.18
CA ALA A 3 -12.64 -59.09 45.16
C ALA A 3 -11.80 -58.92 46.45
N ASP A 4 -10.92 -57.94 46.44
CA ASP A 4 -9.94 -57.53 47.45
C ASP A 4 -10.41 -56.33 48.29
N GLY A 5 -11.58 -55.75 48.00
CA GLY A 5 -12.14 -54.64 48.79
C GLY A 5 -11.48 -53.28 48.53
N THR A 6 -10.57 -53.19 47.55
CA THR A 6 -9.85 -51.98 47.19
C THR A 6 -10.78 -50.96 46.53
N PHE A 7 -10.72 -49.70 46.97
CA PHE A 7 -11.43 -48.57 46.36
C PHE A 7 -10.49 -47.37 46.19
N PRO A 8 -10.65 -46.56 45.12
CA PRO A 8 -9.82 -45.39 44.92
C PRO A 8 -10.23 -44.27 45.88
N GLU A 9 -9.26 -43.71 46.59
CA GLU A 9 -9.43 -42.54 47.45
C GLU A 9 -8.37 -41.49 47.11
N ARG A 10 -8.75 -40.20 47.08
CA ARG A 10 -7.82 -39.11 46.77
C ARG A 10 -7.18 -38.62 48.06
N LEU A 11 -5.92 -38.98 48.26
CA LEU A 11 -5.13 -38.58 49.40
C LEU A 11 -3.97 -37.69 48.97
N PRO A 12 -3.54 -36.72 49.79
CA PRO A 12 -2.28 -36.03 49.57
C PRO A 12 -1.12 -37.04 49.63
N CYS A 13 -0.37 -37.17 48.54
CA CYS A 13 0.82 -38.00 48.48
C CYS A 13 2.05 -37.09 48.28
N PRO A 14 3.08 -37.19 49.15
CA PRO A 14 4.31 -36.46 48.91
C PRO A 14 4.96 -36.97 47.63
N LEU A 15 5.52 -36.03 46.85
CA LEU A 15 6.24 -36.38 45.65
C LEU A 15 7.62 -36.93 46.00
N THR A 16 8.07 -37.91 45.24
CA THR A 16 9.47 -38.34 45.26
C THR A 16 10.38 -37.31 44.56
N ASP A 17 11.69 -37.36 44.81
CA ASP A 17 12.64 -36.44 44.18
C ASP A 17 12.65 -36.58 42.64
N ASP A 18 12.54 -37.80 42.12
CA ASP A 18 12.43 -38.06 40.68
C ASP A 18 11.16 -37.47 40.08
N GLU A 19 10.05 -37.59 40.79
CA GLU A 19 8.78 -37.01 40.42
C GLU A 19 8.78 -35.48 40.42
N VAL A 20 9.51 -34.86 41.36
CA VAL A 20 9.74 -33.41 41.38
C VAL A 20 10.58 -33.01 40.18
N ARG A 21 11.67 -33.72 39.91
CA ARG A 21 12.56 -33.46 38.77
C ARG A 21 11.82 -33.54 37.44
N GLN A 22 11.08 -34.62 37.19
CA GLN A 22 10.30 -34.80 35.97
C GLN A 22 9.25 -33.69 35.78
N ARG A 23 8.54 -33.31 36.85
CA ARG A 23 7.58 -32.20 36.78
C ARG A 23 8.27 -30.86 36.55
N GLY A 24 9.47 -30.66 37.10
CA GLY A 24 10.29 -29.48 36.85
C GLY A 24 10.75 -29.37 35.39
N GLU A 25 11.19 -30.48 34.80
CA GLU A 25 11.54 -30.57 33.37
C GLU A 25 10.32 -30.23 32.49
N LEU A 26 9.16 -30.85 32.78
CA LEU A 26 7.92 -30.57 32.05
C LEU A 26 7.48 -29.11 32.20
N LEU A 27 7.60 -28.54 33.40
CA LEU A 27 7.30 -27.13 33.65
C LEU A 27 8.20 -26.22 32.81
N ALA A 28 9.51 -26.48 32.78
CA ALA A 28 10.46 -25.70 31.99
C ALA A 28 10.12 -25.76 30.48
N MET A 29 9.80 -26.95 29.96
CA MET A 29 9.35 -27.13 28.57
C MET A 29 8.07 -26.34 28.29
N THR A 30 7.07 -26.46 29.15
CA THR A 30 5.78 -25.78 29.00
C THR A 30 5.96 -24.26 29.02
N LEU A 31 6.85 -23.74 29.88
CA LEU A 31 7.15 -22.32 29.94
C LEU A 31 7.86 -21.82 28.66
N ALA A 32 8.74 -22.62 28.08
CA ALA A 32 9.37 -22.29 26.81
C ALA A 32 8.34 -22.24 25.67
N GLU A 33 7.44 -23.23 25.58
CA GLU A 33 6.36 -23.26 24.59
C GLU A 33 5.42 -22.05 24.74
N ILE A 34 5.08 -21.67 25.98
CA ILE A 34 4.26 -20.47 26.25
C ILE A 34 4.99 -19.22 25.73
N ALA A 35 6.28 -19.07 26.01
CA ALA A 35 7.06 -17.91 25.58
C ALA A 35 7.12 -17.79 24.05
N GLU A 36 7.32 -18.91 23.35
CA GLU A 36 7.30 -18.96 21.88
C GLU A 36 5.93 -18.52 21.32
N ILE A 37 4.83 -19.05 21.86
CA ILE A 37 3.48 -18.69 21.45
C ILE A 37 3.18 -17.20 21.70
N GLU A 38 3.65 -16.65 22.82
CA GLU A 38 3.49 -15.23 23.13
C GLU A 38 4.25 -14.33 22.16
N GLU A 39 5.46 -14.73 21.74
CA GLU A 39 6.25 -14.01 20.74
C GLU A 39 5.58 -14.05 19.36
N GLU A 40 5.13 -15.22 18.91
CA GLU A 40 4.40 -15.38 17.65
C GLU A 40 3.12 -14.51 17.65
N PHE A 41 2.37 -14.54 18.75
CA PHE A 41 1.17 -13.72 18.90
C PHE A 41 1.48 -12.22 18.84
N ALA A 42 2.58 -11.78 19.44
CA ALA A 42 3.01 -10.39 19.40
C ALA A 42 3.34 -9.93 17.97
N LEU A 43 4.07 -10.75 17.22
CA LEU A 43 4.42 -10.48 15.81
C LEU A 43 3.16 -10.42 14.93
N GLU A 44 2.26 -11.40 15.06
CA GLU A 44 1.03 -11.44 14.27
C GLU A 44 0.10 -10.27 14.60
N ARG A 45 -0.01 -9.91 15.88
CA ARG A 45 -0.75 -8.72 16.31
C ARG A 45 -0.19 -7.45 15.70
N GLN A 46 1.13 -7.30 15.61
CA GLN A 46 1.76 -6.16 14.95
C GLN A 46 1.45 -6.15 13.45
N ARG A 47 1.53 -7.30 12.77
CA ARG A 47 1.19 -7.46 11.35
C ARG A 47 -0.24 -7.04 11.06
N ILE A 48 -1.20 -7.57 11.82
CA ILE A 48 -2.64 -7.27 11.68
C ILE A 48 -2.90 -5.78 11.94
N ARG A 49 -2.29 -5.19 12.98
CA ARG A 49 -2.40 -3.75 13.25
C ARG A 49 -1.89 -2.90 12.09
N GLY A 50 -0.77 -3.29 11.49
CA GLY A 50 -0.22 -2.63 10.31
C GLY A 50 -1.18 -2.68 9.12
N GLU A 51 -1.82 -3.83 8.88
CA GLU A 51 -2.82 -3.98 7.83
C GLU A 51 -4.06 -3.11 8.09
N ILE A 52 -4.62 -3.13 9.31
CA ILE A 52 -5.76 -2.29 9.68
C ILE A 52 -5.44 -0.81 9.46
N LYS A 53 -4.24 -0.35 9.83
CA LYS A 53 -3.80 1.04 9.62
C LYS A 53 -3.82 1.41 8.13
N ARG A 54 -3.19 0.60 7.27
CA ARG A 54 -3.17 0.83 5.82
C ARG A 54 -4.57 0.88 5.22
N ARG A 55 -5.46 -0.05 5.61
CA ARG A 55 -6.84 -0.07 5.14
C ARG A 55 -7.62 1.16 5.58
N ARG A 56 -7.41 1.64 6.81
CA ARG A 56 -8.04 2.87 7.32
C ARG A 56 -7.55 4.12 6.60
N GLU A 57 -6.25 4.22 6.30
CA GLU A 57 -5.69 5.32 5.52
C GLU A 57 -6.29 5.35 4.11
N ARG A 58 -6.35 4.20 3.44
CA ARG A 58 -7.01 4.07 2.13
C ARG A 58 -8.48 4.46 2.19
N ALA A 59 -9.21 3.96 3.19
CA ALA A 59 -10.62 4.28 3.38
C ALA A 59 -10.82 5.79 3.56
N ARG A 60 -9.98 6.46 4.36
CA ARG A 60 -10.03 7.92 4.53
C ARG A 60 -9.80 8.68 3.22
N GLY A 61 -8.82 8.26 2.41
CA GLY A 61 -8.57 8.85 1.09
C GLY A 61 -9.81 8.75 0.19
N LEU A 62 -10.35 7.53 0.06
CA LEU A 62 -11.56 7.26 -0.72
C LEU A 62 -12.78 8.04 -0.17
N THR A 63 -12.94 8.15 1.15
CA THR A 63 -14.00 8.97 1.73
C THR A 63 -13.85 10.43 1.32
N GLY A 64 -12.63 10.96 1.29
CA GLY A 64 -12.34 12.31 0.81
C GLY A 64 -12.73 12.49 -0.66
N GLU A 65 -12.29 11.60 -1.53
CA GLU A 65 -12.61 11.60 -2.96
C GLU A 65 -14.12 11.49 -3.21
N VAL A 66 -14.81 10.57 -2.53
CA VAL A 66 -16.26 10.39 -2.65
C VAL A 66 -17.02 11.61 -2.13
N SER A 67 -16.60 12.19 -1.00
CA SER A 67 -17.26 13.35 -0.40
C SER A 67 -17.09 14.61 -1.24
N THR A 68 -15.93 14.79 -1.86
CA THR A 68 -15.63 15.95 -2.71
C THR A 68 -16.09 15.74 -4.15
N ARG A 69 -16.35 14.48 -4.54
CA ARG A 69 -16.56 14.04 -5.93
C ARG A 69 -15.42 14.46 -6.85
N THR A 70 -14.22 14.56 -6.30
CA THR A 70 -13.01 14.94 -7.04
C THR A 70 -11.87 13.99 -6.70
N GLU A 71 -11.06 13.68 -7.71
CA GLU A 71 -9.86 12.85 -7.59
C GLU A 71 -8.69 13.66 -8.15
N ILE A 72 -7.55 13.59 -7.48
CA ILE A 72 -6.29 14.13 -8.01
C ILE A 72 -5.73 13.06 -8.95
N ARG A 73 -5.81 13.32 -10.25
CA ARG A 73 -5.24 12.48 -11.29
C ARG A 73 -4.27 13.26 -12.15
N GLU A 74 -3.25 12.58 -12.67
CA GLU A 74 -2.37 13.16 -13.68
C GLU A 74 -3.12 13.30 -15.01
N VAL A 75 -3.13 14.51 -15.56
CA VAL A 75 -3.80 14.81 -16.83
C VAL A 75 -2.80 15.49 -17.76
N ALA A 76 -2.74 15.03 -19.02
CA ALA A 76 -1.93 15.66 -20.04
C ALA A 76 -2.39 17.11 -20.26
N CYS A 77 -1.45 18.04 -20.14
CA CYS A 77 -1.69 19.46 -20.36
C CYS A 77 -0.72 19.98 -21.43
N VAL A 78 -1.20 20.88 -22.27
CA VAL A 78 -0.39 21.61 -23.25
C VAL A 78 -0.31 23.08 -22.88
N ARG A 79 0.81 23.68 -23.22
CA ARG A 79 1.02 25.11 -23.08
C ARG A 79 0.58 25.81 -24.36
N ARG A 80 -0.39 26.71 -24.25
CA ARG A 80 -0.83 27.59 -25.35
C ARG A 80 -0.33 29.00 -25.08
N ILE A 81 0.48 29.52 -25.99
CA ILE A 81 0.99 30.89 -25.92
C ILE A 81 0.01 31.79 -26.69
N LEU A 82 -0.42 32.88 -26.06
CA LEU A 82 -1.27 33.91 -26.68
C LEU A 82 -0.47 35.22 -26.69
N PRO A 83 0.30 35.49 -27.75
CA PRO A 83 1.19 36.66 -27.81
C PRO A 83 0.44 37.97 -27.72
N ASP A 84 -0.70 38.09 -28.40
CA ASP A 84 -1.52 39.31 -28.46
C ASP A 84 -2.09 39.70 -27.08
N ASP A 85 -2.34 38.71 -26.22
CA ASP A 85 -2.89 38.87 -24.87
C ASP A 85 -1.80 38.88 -23.78
N GLU A 86 -0.52 38.88 -24.19
CA GLU A 86 0.67 38.75 -23.34
C GLU A 86 0.61 37.63 -22.27
N ARG A 87 -0.08 36.51 -22.56
CA ARG A 87 -0.32 35.44 -21.58
C ARG A 87 -0.07 34.04 -22.10
N VAL A 88 0.10 33.13 -21.16
CA VAL A 88 0.24 31.70 -21.37
C VAL A 88 -0.89 30.97 -20.65
N GLU A 89 -1.56 30.09 -21.37
CA GLU A 89 -2.61 29.21 -20.86
C GLU A 89 -2.08 27.78 -20.77
N ILE A 90 -2.31 27.13 -19.63
CA ILE A 90 -2.12 25.69 -19.45
C ILE A 90 -3.48 25.04 -19.68
N VAL A 91 -3.59 24.28 -20.76
CA VAL A 91 -4.85 23.73 -21.23
C VAL A 91 -4.80 22.21 -21.11
N ARG A 92 -5.83 21.62 -20.49
CA ARG A 92 -6.04 20.18 -20.49
C ARG A 92 -6.27 19.66 -21.90
N VAL A 93 -5.57 18.59 -22.27
CA VAL A 93 -5.66 18.02 -23.63
C VAL A 93 -6.99 17.30 -23.84
N ASP A 94 -7.53 16.67 -22.81
CA ASP A 94 -8.74 15.86 -22.88
C ASP A 94 -10.02 16.69 -23.00
N THR A 95 -10.13 17.77 -22.22
CA THR A 95 -11.34 18.62 -22.17
C THR A 95 -11.18 19.96 -22.86
N GLY A 96 -9.94 20.38 -23.17
CA GLY A 96 -9.67 21.74 -23.66
C GLY A 96 -9.83 22.83 -22.59
N GLU A 97 -10.01 22.44 -21.33
CA GLU A 97 -10.23 23.37 -20.20
C GLU A 97 -8.92 24.08 -19.82
N VAL A 98 -8.98 25.40 -19.64
CA VAL A 98 -7.85 26.20 -19.15
C VAL A 98 -7.72 26.02 -17.64
N VAL A 99 -6.67 25.33 -17.20
CA VAL A 99 -6.43 25.04 -15.78
C VAL A 99 -5.74 26.19 -15.08
N ARG A 100 -4.88 26.92 -15.81
CA ARG A 100 -4.09 28.00 -15.24
C ARG A 100 -3.70 28.99 -16.32
N THR A 101 -3.76 30.26 -15.98
CA THR A 101 -3.28 31.36 -16.82
C THR A 101 -2.19 32.11 -16.07
N ARG A 102 -1.13 32.49 -16.78
CA ARG A 102 -0.09 33.36 -16.23
C ARG A 102 0.43 34.33 -17.29
N PRO A 103 1.04 35.46 -16.91
CA PRO A 103 1.73 36.33 -17.86
C PRO A 103 2.87 35.59 -18.57
N LEU A 104 3.17 36.03 -19.79
CA LEU A 104 4.38 35.63 -20.50
C LEU A 104 5.64 36.06 -19.74
N THR A 105 6.62 35.17 -19.67
CA THR A 105 7.97 35.60 -19.25
C THR A 105 8.66 36.34 -20.41
N PRO A 106 9.67 37.17 -20.14
CA PRO A 106 10.42 37.88 -21.18
C PRO A 106 10.98 36.96 -22.28
N GLU A 107 11.46 35.78 -21.91
CA GLU A 107 12.03 34.78 -22.85
C GLU A 107 10.95 34.23 -23.79
N GLU A 108 9.76 33.98 -23.26
CA GLU A 108 8.62 33.46 -24.03
C GLU A 108 8.02 34.51 -24.97
N ARG A 109 8.10 35.80 -24.61
CA ARG A 109 7.75 36.91 -25.52
C ARG A 109 8.71 36.95 -26.70
N GLN A 110 9.99 36.69 -26.47
CA GLN A 110 10.99 36.68 -27.52
C GLN A 110 10.84 35.47 -28.45
N GLU A 111 10.52 34.29 -27.91
CA GLU A 111 10.25 33.07 -28.69
C GLU A 111 8.98 33.21 -29.56
N ALA A 112 7.96 33.92 -29.09
CA ALA A 112 6.76 34.20 -29.87
C ALA A 112 7.02 35.10 -31.11
N LEU A 113 8.03 35.98 -31.06
CA LEU A 113 8.40 36.85 -32.18
C LEU A 113 9.19 36.10 -33.27
N PHE A 114 9.86 35.01 -32.90
CA PHE A 114 10.65 34.18 -33.82
C PHE A 114 10.33 32.71 -33.55
N PRO A 115 9.21 32.16 -34.06
CA PRO A 115 8.89 30.75 -33.87
C PRO A 115 10.05 29.92 -34.41
N SER A 116 10.80 29.27 -33.52
CA SER A 116 11.89 28.42 -33.93
C SER A 116 11.32 27.33 -34.82
N ILE A 117 11.83 27.24 -36.05
CA ILE A 117 11.47 26.20 -37.02
C ILE A 117 12.11 24.89 -36.49
N GLY A 118 11.49 24.31 -35.46
CA GLY A 118 11.78 22.97 -34.99
C GLY A 118 11.17 21.92 -35.94
N PRO A 119 11.78 20.74 -36.07
CA PRO A 119 11.30 19.72 -37.00
C PRO A 119 9.84 19.32 -36.68
N PRO A 120 9.04 18.98 -37.71
CA PRO A 120 7.62 18.72 -37.55
C PRO A 120 7.39 17.58 -36.56
N LEU A 121 6.55 17.83 -35.55
CA LEU A 121 6.03 16.80 -34.66
C LEU A 121 5.37 15.70 -35.52
N ALA A 122 5.82 14.46 -35.31
CA ALA A 122 5.26 13.28 -35.94
C ALA A 122 3.74 13.24 -35.74
N GLY A 123 3.01 13.00 -36.83
CA GLY A 123 1.55 13.03 -36.87
C GLY A 123 0.84 12.02 -35.95
N PRO A 124 -0.50 12.08 -35.88
CA PRO A 124 -1.33 11.47 -34.82
C PRO A 124 -1.48 9.93 -34.89
N ASN A 125 -0.52 9.19 -35.44
CA ASN A 125 -0.62 7.74 -35.62
C ASN A 125 0.64 6.95 -35.24
N ALA A 126 1.35 7.37 -34.19
CA ALA A 126 2.28 6.46 -33.52
C ALA A 126 1.48 5.45 -32.70
N ARG A 127 1.11 4.32 -33.33
CA ARG A 127 0.65 3.13 -32.61
C ARG A 127 1.72 2.78 -31.57
N LEU A 128 1.39 2.92 -30.29
CA LEU A 128 2.22 2.39 -29.22
C LEU A 128 2.42 0.89 -29.48
N PRO A 129 3.65 0.36 -29.39
CA PRO A 129 3.85 -1.08 -29.46
C PRO A 129 3.09 -1.73 -28.32
N VAL A 130 2.17 -2.63 -28.66
CA VAL A 130 1.51 -3.50 -27.70
C VAL A 130 2.58 -4.40 -27.12
N ASN A 131 2.97 -4.16 -25.87
CA ASN A 131 3.81 -5.06 -25.10
C ASN A 131 3.08 -6.39 -24.90
N ARG A 132 3.21 -7.31 -25.86
CA ARG A 132 2.90 -8.73 -25.70
C ARG A 132 4.15 -9.44 -25.19
N GLU A 133 4.48 -9.21 -23.93
CA GLU A 133 5.32 -10.14 -23.19
C GLU A 133 4.79 -10.20 -21.76
N HIS A 134 4.01 -11.24 -21.47
CA HIS A 134 3.99 -12.04 -20.23
C HIS A 134 2.89 -13.11 -20.33
N GLU A 135 3.04 -14.04 -21.27
CA GLU A 135 2.52 -15.40 -21.08
C GLU A 135 3.74 -16.30 -20.86
N ARG A 136 4.19 -16.36 -19.60
CA ARG A 136 5.04 -17.45 -19.12
C ARG A 136 4.23 -18.24 -18.10
N GLY A 137 3.93 -19.49 -18.47
CA GLY A 137 3.91 -20.67 -17.61
C GLY A 137 2.90 -20.71 -16.47
N ARG A 138 1.80 -21.44 -16.69
CA ARG A 138 1.27 -22.34 -15.66
C ARG A 138 1.41 -23.76 -16.20
N ASP A 139 2.38 -24.47 -15.66
CA ASP A 139 2.27 -25.92 -15.44
C ASP A 139 1.54 -26.15 -14.11
#